data_AF-A0A7W6CEU5-F1
#
_entry.id   AF-A0A7W6CEU5-F1
#
_cell.length_a   1.000
_cell.length_b   1.000
_cell.length_c   1.000
_cell.angle_alpha   90.00
_cell.angle_beta   90.00
_cell.angle_gamma   90.00
#
_symmetry.space_group_name_H-M   'P 1'
#
loop_
_entity.id
_entity.type
_entity.pdbx_description
1 polymer ?
#
loop_
_entity_poly.entity_id
_entity_poly.type
_entity_poly.pdbx_seq_one_letter_code
_entity_poly.pdbx_strand_id
1 'polypeptide(L)'
;MSLTPSYFPEKMRDRRPLVHNTLANLACLMLGTIILAIVVRSKTALGWDFVAASVLSLSLIFGFVMYLLPSYPHRRFGYANFVTAFRGSLVSLTGATVICFESLHQADTVLWVLVGVVVLALALDGIDGYLARKHNQESELGARFDMEVDALLILILSVAAAVLAKAGAWVLLIGLMRYGFVAAGWFVPALSADLPPSMRRKFVCVVQVSALCLILVPFVGVPVSSYLAAVSLALLTMSFAIDIVYLLRRRGGL
;
A
#
# COMPACT_ATOMS: atom_id res chain seq x y z
N MET A 1 16.50 -51.15 -18.26
CA MET A 1 16.47 -51.49 -16.83
C MET A 1 17.58 -50.66 -16.20
N SER A 2 17.40 -49.61 -15.40
CA SER A 2 16.28 -49.15 -14.58
C SER A 2 16.40 -47.64 -14.36
N LEU A 3 15.27 -46.97 -14.55
CA LEU A 3 14.85 -45.62 -14.15
C LEU A 3 15.54 -45.04 -12.91
N THR A 4 16.12 -43.84 -13.02
CA THR A 4 16.26 -42.91 -11.88
C THR A 4 15.06 -41.96 -11.88
N PRO A 5 14.24 -41.91 -10.82
CA PRO A 5 13.01 -41.14 -10.79
C PRO A 5 13.29 -39.65 -10.52
N SER A 6 12.85 -38.80 -11.45
CA SER A 6 12.14 -37.54 -11.21
C SER A 6 12.48 -36.75 -9.93
N TYR A 7 13.50 -35.86 -10.01
CA TYR A 7 13.83 -34.88 -8.96
C TYR A 7 12.91 -33.64 -8.93
N PHE A 8 11.84 -33.62 -9.73
CA PHE A 8 10.87 -32.52 -9.79
C PHE A 8 9.46 -33.10 -10.05
N PRO A 9 8.72 -33.50 -8.99
CA PRO A 9 7.39 -32.90 -8.78
C PRO A 9 6.90 -32.89 -7.31
N GLU A 10 7.76 -32.93 -6.28
CA GLU A 10 7.29 -33.00 -4.88
C GLU A 10 7.08 -31.64 -4.19
N LYS A 11 7.73 -30.57 -4.67
CA LYS A 11 7.69 -29.24 -4.02
C LYS A 11 6.35 -28.49 -4.14
N MET A 12 5.41 -28.99 -4.97
CA MET A 12 4.08 -28.38 -5.14
C MET A 12 2.98 -29.02 -4.30
N ARG A 13 3.20 -30.21 -3.71
CA ARG A 13 2.13 -30.95 -3.02
C ARG A 13 1.87 -30.48 -1.58
N ASP A 14 2.85 -29.82 -0.95
CA ASP A 14 2.79 -29.37 0.47
C ASP A 14 2.43 -27.88 0.65
N ARG A 15 1.98 -27.19 -0.41
CA ARG A 15 1.58 -25.75 -0.37
C ARG A 15 0.07 -25.51 -0.36
N ARG A 16 -0.75 -26.55 -0.54
CA ARG A 16 -2.21 -26.48 -0.41
C ARG A 16 -2.69 -25.85 0.90
N PRO A 17 -2.10 -26.15 2.09
CA PRO A 17 -2.54 -25.51 3.34
C PRO A 17 -2.21 -24.02 3.40
N LEU A 18 -1.09 -23.58 2.80
CA LEU A 18 -0.74 -22.17 2.70
C LEU A 18 -1.75 -21.41 1.84
N VAL A 19 -2.06 -21.94 0.66
CA VAL A 19 -2.99 -21.29 -0.29
C VAL A 19 -4.41 -21.26 0.29
N HIS A 20 -4.89 -22.34 0.89
CA HIS A 20 -6.21 -22.36 1.53
C HIS A 20 -6.32 -21.35 2.68
N ASN A 21 -5.31 -21.29 3.55
CA ASN A 21 -5.32 -20.35 4.67
C ASN A 21 -5.26 -18.90 4.17
N THR A 22 -4.41 -18.62 3.18
CA THR A 22 -4.32 -17.30 2.54
C THR A 22 -5.68 -16.92 1.92
N LEU A 23 -6.26 -17.78 1.08
CA LEU A 23 -7.56 -17.53 0.46
C LEU A 23 -8.68 -17.35 1.49
N ALA A 24 -8.72 -18.15 2.55
CA ALA A 24 -9.73 -18.01 3.60
C ALA A 24 -9.63 -16.65 4.31
N ASN A 25 -8.42 -16.21 4.66
CA ASN A 25 -8.21 -14.90 5.28
C ASN A 25 -8.56 -13.75 4.34
N LEU A 26 -8.10 -13.81 3.08
CA LEU A 26 -8.41 -12.78 2.08
C LEU A 26 -9.90 -12.75 1.76
N ALA A 27 -10.58 -13.90 1.66
CA ALA A 27 -12.02 -13.97 1.46
C ALA A 27 -12.79 -13.40 2.65
N CYS A 28 -12.36 -13.68 3.88
CA CYS A 28 -12.95 -13.11 5.08
C CYS A 28 -12.85 -11.57 5.08
N LEU A 29 -11.67 -11.03 4.74
CA LEU A 29 -11.46 -9.59 4.62
C LEU A 29 -12.27 -8.97 3.46
N MET A 30 -12.37 -9.66 2.33
CA MET A 30 -13.20 -9.24 1.20
C MET A 30 -14.69 -9.18 1.59
N LEU A 31 -15.20 -10.20 2.28
CA LEU A 31 -16.58 -10.19 2.76
C LEU A 31 -16.81 -9.09 3.79
N GLY A 32 -15.90 -8.92 4.75
CA GLY A 32 -15.98 -7.86 5.76
C GLY A 32 -15.99 -6.47 5.13
N THR A 33 -15.16 -6.23 4.11
CA THR A 33 -15.14 -4.96 3.38
C THR A 33 -16.38 -4.73 2.54
N ILE A 34 -16.92 -5.77 1.87
CA ILE A 34 -18.19 -5.65 1.15
C ILE A 34 -19.32 -5.29 2.11
N ILE A 35 -19.42 -5.97 3.26
CA ILE A 35 -20.44 -5.68 4.28
C ILE A 35 -20.28 -4.26 4.78
N LEU A 36 -19.06 -3.84 5.14
CA LEU A 36 -18.81 -2.49 5.61
C LEU A 36 -19.12 -1.45 4.54
N ALA A 37 -18.76 -1.69 3.28
CA ALA A 37 -19.05 -0.79 2.17
C ALA A 37 -20.57 -0.65 1.94
N ILE A 38 -21.33 -1.74 2.06
CA ILE A 38 -22.80 -1.73 1.98
C ILE A 38 -23.41 -0.96 3.16
N VAL A 39 -22.89 -1.15 4.38
CA VAL A 39 -23.35 -0.42 5.57
C VAL A 39 -23.07 1.07 5.43
N VAL A 40 -21.86 1.47 5.05
CA VAL A 40 -21.50 2.87 4.79
C VAL A 40 -22.40 3.44 3.70
N ARG A 41 -22.58 2.72 2.60
CA ARG A 41 -23.52 3.08 1.53
C ARG A 41 -24.94 3.28 2.05
N SER A 42 -25.45 2.42 2.94
CA SER A 42 -26.81 2.57 3.49
C SER A 42 -26.99 3.79 4.40
N LYS A 43 -25.90 4.28 4.98
CA LYS A 43 -25.88 5.43 5.90
C LYS A 43 -25.52 6.74 5.20
N THR A 44 -25.06 6.68 3.94
CA THR A 44 -24.62 7.82 3.15
C THR A 44 -25.35 7.85 1.80
N ALA A 45 -25.30 8.96 1.07
CA ALA A 45 -25.91 9.01 -0.27
C ALA A 45 -25.01 8.38 -1.37
N LEU A 46 -24.10 7.47 -1.01
CA LEU A 46 -23.14 6.88 -1.95
C LEU A 46 -23.82 5.90 -2.93
N GLY A 47 -23.36 5.93 -4.18
CA GLY A 47 -23.80 5.00 -5.22
C GLY A 47 -23.25 3.59 -5.07
N TRP A 48 -23.67 2.67 -5.93
CA TRP A 48 -23.05 1.34 -6.05
C TRP A 48 -21.60 1.41 -6.52
N ASP A 49 -21.23 2.51 -7.18
CA ASP A 49 -19.86 2.79 -7.64
C ASP A 49 -18.85 2.77 -6.49
N PHE A 50 -19.26 3.21 -5.28
CA PHE A 50 -18.41 3.13 -4.08
C PHE A 50 -18.07 1.69 -3.69
N VAL A 51 -19.08 0.81 -3.70
CA VAL A 51 -18.90 -0.61 -3.39
C VAL A 51 -18.05 -1.26 -4.48
N ALA A 52 -18.34 -0.98 -5.75
CA ALA A 52 -17.58 -1.50 -6.88
C ALA A 52 -16.11 -1.06 -6.84
N ALA A 53 -15.83 0.22 -6.59
CA ALA A 53 -14.47 0.75 -6.48
C ALA A 53 -13.71 0.13 -5.31
N SER A 54 -14.36 -0.04 -4.16
CA SER A 54 -13.76 -0.68 -2.97
C SER A 54 -13.39 -2.14 -3.23
N VAL A 55 -14.29 -2.89 -3.87
CA VAL A 55 -14.09 -4.31 -4.20
C VAL A 55 -13.04 -4.48 -5.29
N LEU A 56 -13.07 -3.65 -6.33
CA LEU A 56 -12.13 -3.73 -7.44
C LEU A 56 -10.71 -3.40 -6.97
N SER A 57 -10.53 -2.31 -6.23
CA SER A 57 -9.21 -1.96 -5.67
C SER A 57 -8.69 -3.03 -4.72
N LEU A 58 -9.52 -3.57 -3.83
CA LEU A 58 -9.11 -4.65 -2.93
C LEU A 58 -8.77 -5.94 -3.69
N SER A 59 -9.51 -6.24 -4.76
CA SER A 59 -9.26 -7.42 -5.61
C SER A 59 -7.92 -7.31 -6.33
N LEU A 60 -7.53 -6.10 -6.76
CA LEU A 60 -6.19 -5.86 -7.33
C LEU A 60 -5.10 -6.07 -6.29
N ILE A 61 -5.28 -5.55 -5.06
CA ILE A 61 -4.34 -5.74 -3.94
C ILE A 61 -4.19 -7.23 -3.63
N PHE A 62 -5.29 -7.97 -3.52
CA PHE A 62 -5.25 -9.41 -3.22
C PHE A 62 -4.74 -10.23 -4.41
N GLY A 63 -5.02 -9.82 -5.64
CA GLY A 63 -4.44 -10.40 -6.85
C GLY A 63 -2.91 -10.27 -6.85
N PHE A 64 -2.38 -9.13 -6.43
CA PHE A 64 -0.94 -8.93 -6.24
C PHE A 64 -0.35 -9.86 -5.17
N VAL A 65 -1.02 -10.03 -4.02
CA VAL A 65 -0.60 -11.00 -3.00
C VAL A 65 -0.56 -12.42 -3.56
N MET A 66 -1.59 -12.82 -4.31
CA MET A 66 -1.64 -14.15 -4.93
C MET A 66 -0.56 -14.35 -5.98
N TYR A 67 -0.18 -13.30 -6.71
CA TYR A 67 0.94 -13.31 -7.66
C TYR A 67 2.30 -13.50 -6.96
N LEU A 68 2.50 -12.92 -5.78
CA LEU A 68 3.76 -13.04 -5.01
C LEU A 68 3.82 -14.31 -4.13
N LEU A 69 2.68 -14.95 -3.88
CA LEU A 69 2.56 -16.13 -3.01
C LEU A 69 3.51 -17.30 -3.36
N PRO A 70 3.84 -17.58 -4.65
CA PRO A 70 4.79 -18.64 -5.00
C PRO A 70 6.21 -18.42 -4.45
N SER A 71 6.61 -17.19 -4.16
CA SER A 71 7.94 -16.89 -3.60
C SER A 71 7.97 -16.91 -2.07
N TYR A 72 6.84 -17.17 -1.42
CA TYR A 72 6.72 -17.09 0.04
C TYR A 72 7.36 -18.32 0.75
N PRO A 73 8.27 -18.11 1.72
CA PRO A 73 9.02 -19.20 2.34
C PRO A 73 8.28 -19.95 3.45
N HIS A 74 7.20 -19.39 4.01
CA HIS A 74 6.52 -19.98 5.17
C HIS A 74 5.28 -20.81 4.78
N ARG A 75 4.96 -21.84 5.60
CA ARG A 75 3.82 -22.76 5.37
C ARG A 75 2.45 -22.16 5.68
N ARG A 76 2.39 -20.98 6.31
CA ARG A 76 1.13 -20.28 6.66
C ARG A 76 1.27 -18.78 6.41
N PHE A 77 0.17 -18.15 6.02
CA PHE A 77 0.06 -16.70 5.95
C PHE A 77 0.28 -16.14 7.35
N GLY A 78 1.32 -15.33 7.52
CA GLY A 78 1.71 -14.81 8.82
C GLY A 78 0.69 -13.82 9.39
N TYR A 79 0.72 -13.62 10.70
CA TYR A 79 -0.14 -12.62 11.35
C TYR A 79 0.21 -11.21 10.86
N ALA A 80 1.49 -10.93 10.58
CA ALA A 80 1.92 -9.66 9.99
C ALA A 80 1.23 -9.41 8.64
N ASN A 81 1.29 -10.38 7.72
CA ASN A 81 0.65 -10.25 6.41
C ASN A 81 -0.89 -10.11 6.51
N PHE A 82 -1.53 -10.71 7.52
CA PHE A 82 -2.96 -10.51 7.76
C PHE A 82 -3.26 -9.06 8.17
N VAL A 83 -2.45 -8.48 9.05
CA VAL A 83 -2.58 -7.07 9.44
C VAL A 83 -2.34 -6.15 8.24
N THR A 84 -1.33 -6.44 7.41
CA THR A 84 -1.10 -5.70 6.16
C THR A 84 -2.27 -5.85 5.17
N ALA A 85 -2.91 -7.02 5.09
CA ALA A 85 -4.10 -7.23 4.27
C ALA A 85 -5.31 -6.46 4.81
N PHE A 86 -5.45 -6.39 6.13
CA PHE A 86 -6.45 -5.55 6.78
C PHE A 86 -6.21 -4.05 6.53
N ARG A 87 -4.94 -3.60 6.54
CA ARG A 87 -4.58 -2.25 6.09
C ARG A 87 -4.97 -2.05 4.63
N GLY A 88 -4.72 -3.02 3.76
CA GLY A 88 -5.15 -3.02 2.36
C GLY A 88 -6.67 -2.81 2.20
N SER A 89 -7.49 -3.40 3.07
CA SER A 89 -8.94 -3.13 3.09
C SER A 89 -9.30 -1.71 3.53
N LEU A 90 -8.58 -1.12 4.48
CA LEU A 90 -8.79 0.27 4.87
C LEU A 90 -8.39 1.21 3.72
N VAL A 91 -7.28 0.92 3.06
CA VAL A 91 -6.78 1.68 1.90
C VAL A 91 -7.78 1.61 0.74
N SER A 92 -8.37 0.45 0.43
CA SER A 92 -9.37 0.30 -0.64
C SER A 92 -10.63 1.13 -0.37
N LEU A 93 -11.16 1.09 0.85
CA LEU A 93 -12.31 1.90 1.26
C LEU A 93 -12.00 3.40 1.23
N THR A 94 -10.80 3.78 1.66
CA THR A 94 -10.31 5.17 1.61
C THR A 94 -10.25 5.65 0.16
N GLY A 95 -9.66 4.84 -0.74
CA GLY A 95 -9.59 5.14 -2.17
C GLY A 95 -10.95 5.33 -2.80
N ALA A 96 -11.89 4.42 -2.51
CA ALA A 96 -13.26 4.54 -3.00
C ALA A 96 -13.98 5.79 -2.46
N THR A 97 -13.73 6.15 -1.20
CA THR A 97 -14.29 7.36 -0.58
C THR A 97 -13.78 8.63 -1.28
N VAL A 98 -12.48 8.67 -1.60
CA VAL A 98 -11.86 9.79 -2.32
C VAL A 98 -12.38 9.91 -3.74
N ILE A 99 -12.58 8.79 -4.45
CA ILE A 99 -13.14 8.78 -5.81
C ILE A 99 -14.60 9.25 -5.82
N CYS A 100 -15.40 8.84 -4.84
CA CYS A 100 -16.81 9.20 -4.73
C CYS A 100 -17.05 10.46 -3.87
N PHE A 101 -16.02 11.28 -3.64
CA PHE A 101 -16.09 12.41 -2.70
C PHE A 101 -17.16 13.44 -3.09
N GLU A 102 -17.31 13.76 -4.37
CA GLU A 102 -18.31 14.71 -4.90
C GLU A 102 -19.76 14.33 -4.53
N SER A 103 -20.05 13.04 -4.33
CA SER A 103 -21.38 12.56 -3.96
C SER A 103 -21.69 12.76 -2.46
N LEU A 104 -20.71 13.16 -1.65
CA LEU A 104 -20.82 13.29 -0.21
C LEU A 104 -21.15 14.75 0.16
N HIS A 105 -22.34 14.95 0.75
CA HIS A 105 -22.80 16.27 1.18
C HIS A 105 -22.11 16.80 2.46
N GLN A 106 -21.24 16.01 3.10
CA GLN A 106 -20.58 16.35 4.37
C GLN A 106 -19.05 16.26 4.26
N ALA A 107 -18.43 17.28 3.65
CA ALA A 107 -16.98 17.32 3.42
C ALA A 107 -16.15 17.18 4.72
N ASP A 108 -16.48 17.91 5.78
CA ASP A 108 -15.69 17.91 7.02
C ASP A 108 -15.73 16.58 7.77
N THR A 109 -16.90 15.95 7.87
CA THR A 109 -17.05 14.63 8.51
C THR A 109 -16.21 13.59 7.77
N VAL A 110 -16.24 13.61 6.43
CA VAL A 110 -15.48 12.69 5.59
C VAL A 110 -13.98 12.89 5.77
N LEU A 111 -13.50 14.13 5.84
CA LEU A 111 -12.10 14.43 6.11
C LEU A 111 -11.63 13.89 7.46
N TRP A 112 -12.42 14.05 8.53
CA TRP A 112 -12.09 13.46 9.84
C TRP A 112 -12.07 11.94 9.82
N VAL A 113 -13.00 11.31 9.10
CA VAL A 113 -13.00 9.86 8.91
C VAL A 113 -11.75 9.42 8.15
N LEU A 114 -11.37 10.10 7.07
CA LEU A 114 -10.14 9.81 6.31
C LEU A 114 -8.90 9.93 7.21
N VAL A 115 -8.77 11.02 7.97
CA VAL A 115 -7.67 11.21 8.94
C VAL A 115 -7.66 10.08 9.97
N GLY A 116 -8.81 9.72 10.54
CA GLY A 116 -8.92 8.63 11.51
C GLY A 116 -8.49 7.28 10.93
N VAL A 117 -8.87 6.98 9.69
CA VAL A 117 -8.48 5.75 8.99
C VAL A 117 -6.98 5.74 8.69
N VAL A 118 -6.39 6.86 8.28
CA VAL A 118 -4.93 6.97 8.03
C VAL A 118 -4.14 6.79 9.32
N VAL A 119 -4.57 7.41 10.41
CA VAL A 119 -3.93 7.23 11.73
C VAL A 119 -4.03 5.77 12.18
N LEU A 120 -5.18 5.13 11.98
CA LEU A 120 -5.35 3.71 12.27
C LEU A 120 -4.42 2.85 11.39
N ALA A 121 -4.31 3.15 10.09
CA ALA A 121 -3.42 2.44 9.18
C ALA A 121 -1.94 2.56 9.59
N LEU A 122 -1.50 3.75 10.03
CA LEU A 122 -0.17 3.98 10.57
C LEU A 122 0.07 3.23 11.88
N ALA A 123 -0.92 3.18 12.77
CA ALA A 123 -0.81 2.40 14.00
C ALA A 123 -0.66 0.90 13.69
N LEU A 124 -1.39 0.41 12.69
CA LEU A 124 -1.30 -0.98 12.23
C LEU A 124 0.06 -1.31 11.60
N ASP A 125 0.73 -0.36 10.93
CA ASP A 125 2.13 -0.50 10.44
C ASP A 125 3.15 -0.69 11.56
N GLY A 126 2.90 -0.07 12.71
CA GLY A 126 3.71 -0.30 13.90
C GLY A 126 3.52 -1.73 14.41
N ILE A 127 2.27 -2.21 14.38
CA ILE A 127 1.87 -3.51 14.93
C ILE A 127 2.36 -4.65 14.04
N ASP A 128 2.18 -4.59 12.71
CA ASP A 128 2.64 -5.65 11.81
C ASP A 128 4.17 -5.79 11.83
N GLY A 129 4.92 -4.68 11.85
CA GLY A 129 6.37 -4.69 11.99
C GLY A 129 6.86 -5.20 13.34
N TYR A 130 6.12 -4.97 14.43
CA TYR A 130 6.39 -5.60 15.73
C TYR A 130 6.12 -7.11 15.68
N LEU A 131 5.00 -7.51 15.08
CA LEU A 131 4.57 -8.90 15.02
C LEU A 131 5.48 -9.75 14.12
N ALA A 132 5.95 -9.18 13.00
CA ALA A 132 6.91 -9.80 12.10
C ALA A 132 8.22 -10.15 12.82
N ARG A 133 8.77 -9.21 13.61
CA ARG A 133 9.99 -9.41 14.40
C ARG A 133 9.78 -10.38 15.55
N LYS A 134 8.65 -10.26 16.27
CA LYS A 134 8.32 -11.12 17.40
C LYS A 134 8.15 -12.59 16.99
N HIS A 135 7.58 -12.83 15.82
CA HIS A 135 7.28 -14.19 15.34
C HIS A 135 8.26 -14.72 14.29
N ASN A 136 9.36 -14.00 13.99
CA ASN A 136 10.30 -14.34 12.91
C ASN A 136 9.59 -14.63 11.57
N GLN A 137 8.62 -13.79 11.22
CA GLN A 137 7.80 -13.89 10.00
C GLN A 137 8.22 -12.88 8.93
N GLU A 138 9.45 -12.36 9.02
CA GLU A 138 10.00 -11.47 8.00
C GLU A 138 10.17 -12.22 6.68
N SER A 139 9.56 -11.69 5.62
CA SER A 139 9.55 -12.32 4.29
C SER A 139 9.57 -11.27 3.19
N GLU A 140 10.11 -11.64 2.04
CA GLU A 140 10.14 -10.76 0.86
C GLU A 140 8.74 -10.41 0.36
N LEU A 141 7.80 -11.36 0.42
CA LEU A 141 6.39 -11.11 0.11
C LEU A 141 5.81 -10.05 1.05
N GLY A 142 5.98 -10.22 2.37
CA GLY A 142 5.46 -9.28 3.35
C GLY A 142 6.03 -7.87 3.14
N ALA A 143 7.35 -7.76 2.90
CA ALA A 143 8.00 -6.49 2.63
C ALA A 143 7.50 -5.81 1.33
N ARG A 144 7.31 -6.57 0.25
CA ARG A 144 6.77 -6.03 -1.02
C ARG A 144 5.29 -5.67 -0.89
N PHE A 145 4.53 -6.45 -0.14
CA PHE A 145 3.11 -6.22 0.08
C PHE A 145 2.87 -4.97 0.92
N ASP A 146 3.57 -4.84 2.05
CA ASP A 146 3.55 -3.65 2.91
C ASP A 146 3.91 -2.39 2.12
N MET A 147 4.99 -2.45 1.34
CA MET A 147 5.41 -1.36 0.47
C MET A 147 4.37 -0.98 -0.59
N GLU A 148 3.61 -1.94 -1.13
CA GLU A 148 2.55 -1.66 -2.10
C GLU A 148 1.34 -1.00 -1.45
N VAL A 149 0.90 -1.50 -0.30
CA VAL A 149 -0.21 -0.93 0.45
C VAL A 149 0.11 0.50 0.90
N ASP A 150 1.32 0.76 1.37
CA ASP A 150 1.79 2.10 1.74
C ASP A 150 1.82 3.06 0.56
N ALA A 151 2.32 2.61 -0.58
CA ALA A 151 2.38 3.42 -1.79
C ALA A 151 0.99 3.77 -2.33
N LEU A 152 0.07 2.79 -2.32
CA LEU A 152 -1.32 3.01 -2.69
C LEU A 152 -1.97 4.01 -1.74
N LEU A 153 -1.70 3.91 -0.43
CA LEU A 153 -2.18 4.88 0.56
C LEU A 153 -1.65 6.29 0.24
N ILE A 154 -0.33 6.46 0.03
CA ILE A 154 0.26 7.76 -0.33
C ILE A 154 -0.36 8.30 -1.63
N LEU A 155 -0.59 7.46 -2.64
CA LEU A 155 -1.25 7.85 -3.88
C LEU A 155 -2.68 8.33 -3.64
N ILE A 156 -3.47 7.57 -2.88
CA ILE A 156 -4.85 7.94 -2.55
C ILE A 156 -4.90 9.26 -1.79
N LEU A 157 -4.02 9.46 -0.81
CA LEU A 157 -3.97 10.72 -0.05
C LEU A 157 -3.48 11.89 -0.92
N SER A 158 -2.59 11.65 -1.87
CA SER A 158 -2.15 12.67 -2.85
C SER A 158 -3.29 13.07 -3.78
N VAL A 159 -4.07 12.09 -4.25
CA VAL A 159 -5.29 12.32 -5.05
C VAL A 159 -6.32 13.10 -4.23
N ALA A 160 -6.54 12.71 -2.97
CA ALA A 160 -7.44 13.43 -2.08
C ALA A 160 -7.00 14.89 -1.92
N ALA A 161 -5.73 15.15 -1.64
CA ALA A 161 -5.20 16.50 -1.51
C ALA A 161 -5.39 17.36 -2.78
N ALA A 162 -5.30 16.75 -3.97
CA ALA A 162 -5.54 17.43 -5.24
C ALA A 162 -7.02 17.70 -5.50
N VAL A 163 -7.90 16.70 -5.29
CA VAL A 163 -9.36 16.82 -5.49
C VAL A 163 -9.97 17.84 -4.52
N LEU A 164 -9.52 17.84 -3.27
CA LEU A 164 -9.96 18.79 -2.24
C LEU A 164 -9.35 20.20 -2.40
N ALA A 165 -8.61 20.46 -3.48
CA ALA A 165 -7.90 21.72 -3.74
C ALA A 165 -7.00 22.18 -2.56
N LYS A 166 -6.54 21.23 -1.73
CA LYS A 166 -5.61 21.51 -0.62
C LYS A 166 -4.23 21.84 -1.17
N ALA A 167 -3.89 21.34 -2.35
CA ALA A 167 -2.70 21.73 -3.08
C ALA A 167 -2.93 21.54 -4.58
N GLY A 168 -2.02 22.06 -5.41
CA GLY A 168 -2.12 21.91 -6.86
C GLY A 168 -1.97 20.45 -7.31
N ALA A 169 -2.34 20.18 -8.57
CA ALA A 169 -2.24 18.84 -9.16
C ALA A 169 -0.83 18.23 -9.12
N TRP A 170 0.21 19.05 -8.93
CA TRP A 170 1.59 18.60 -8.74
C TRP A 170 1.78 17.69 -7.51
N VAL A 171 0.88 17.71 -6.52
CA VAL A 171 0.94 16.79 -5.36
C VAL A 171 0.80 15.33 -5.76
N LEU A 172 0.17 15.04 -6.91
CA LEU A 172 0.12 13.70 -7.47
C LEU A 172 1.50 13.10 -7.73
N LEU A 173 2.54 13.94 -7.93
CA LEU A 173 3.92 13.48 -8.08
C LEU A 173 4.42 12.71 -6.85
N ILE A 174 3.92 13.03 -5.65
CA ILE A 174 4.27 12.31 -4.42
C ILE A 174 3.82 10.85 -4.52
N GLY A 175 2.54 10.63 -4.84
CA GLY A 175 1.97 9.29 -5.02
C GLY A 175 2.53 8.52 -6.23
N LEU A 176 2.81 9.23 -7.32
CA LEU A 176 3.28 8.62 -8.56
C LEU A 176 4.77 8.27 -8.53
N MET A 177 5.56 8.82 -7.60
CA MET A 177 7.02 8.65 -7.58
C MET A 177 7.46 7.17 -7.57
N ARG A 178 6.81 6.33 -6.76
CA ARG A 178 7.16 4.90 -6.69
C ARG A 178 6.81 4.15 -7.99
N TYR A 179 5.64 4.41 -8.55
CA TYR A 179 5.23 3.79 -9.82
C TYR A 179 6.15 4.26 -10.97
N GLY A 180 6.56 5.53 -10.96
CA GLY A 180 7.59 6.07 -11.85
C GLY A 180 8.95 5.38 -11.68
N PHE A 181 9.38 5.13 -10.45
CA PHE A 181 10.62 4.40 -10.17
C PHE A 181 10.58 2.95 -10.69
N VAL A 182 9.47 2.24 -10.46
CA VAL A 182 9.27 0.88 -10.99
C VAL A 182 9.27 0.87 -12.53
N ALA A 183 8.56 1.81 -13.15
CA ALA A 183 8.54 1.95 -14.61
C ALA A 183 9.93 2.29 -15.17
N ALA A 184 10.69 3.16 -14.49
CA ALA A 184 12.08 3.46 -14.85
C ALA A 184 12.98 2.21 -14.78
N GLY A 185 12.69 1.28 -13.87
CA GLY A 185 13.33 -0.03 -13.77
C GLY A 185 13.21 -0.89 -15.03
N TRP A 186 12.13 -0.73 -15.81
CA TRP A 186 11.95 -1.45 -17.06
C TRP A 186 12.85 -0.91 -18.19
N PHE A 187 13.17 0.38 -18.17
CA PHE A 187 14.07 1.01 -19.15
C PHE A 187 15.54 0.91 -18.73
N VAL A 188 15.81 0.98 -17.42
CA VAL A 188 17.14 0.91 -16.84
C VAL A 188 17.18 -0.28 -15.89
N PRO A 189 17.61 -1.47 -16.35
CA PRO A 189 17.64 -2.68 -15.53
C PRO A 189 18.44 -2.55 -14.23
N ALA A 190 19.39 -1.61 -14.16
CA ALA A 190 20.13 -1.27 -12.95
C ALA A 190 19.24 -0.80 -11.80
N LEU A 191 18.11 -0.15 -12.11
CA LEU A 191 17.13 0.31 -11.13
C LEU A 191 16.21 -0.81 -10.62
N SER A 192 16.15 -1.94 -11.32
CA SER A 192 15.36 -3.12 -10.94
C SER A 192 16.07 -4.02 -9.92
N ALA A 193 17.32 -3.69 -9.53
CA ALA A 193 18.05 -4.46 -8.53
C ALA A 193 17.49 -4.23 -7.12
N ASP A 194 17.50 -5.27 -6.29
CA ASP A 194 16.97 -5.20 -4.93
C ASP A 194 17.75 -4.20 -4.08
N LEU A 195 17.04 -3.23 -3.51
CA LEU A 195 17.60 -2.28 -2.55
C LEU A 195 17.58 -2.88 -1.14
N PRO A 196 18.72 -2.88 -0.42
CA PRO A 196 18.79 -3.42 0.93
C PRO A 196 17.85 -2.65 1.88
N PRO A 197 17.22 -3.32 2.86
CA PRO A 197 16.30 -2.67 3.79
C PRO A 197 16.97 -1.46 4.44
N SER A 198 16.28 -0.31 4.43
CA SER A 198 16.84 0.94 4.93
C SER A 198 15.86 1.67 5.84
N MET A 199 16.30 2.02 7.05
CA MET A 199 15.50 2.80 8.01
C MET A 199 15.09 4.16 7.44
N ARG A 200 15.92 4.76 6.58
CA ARG A 200 15.61 6.00 5.88
C ARG A 200 14.33 5.90 5.05
N ARG A 201 14.21 4.89 4.18
CA ARG A 201 13.02 4.72 3.32
C ARG A 201 11.76 4.52 4.16
N LYS A 202 11.84 3.75 5.24
CA LYS A 202 10.73 3.60 6.19
C LYS A 202 10.36 4.93 6.85
N PHE A 203 11.34 5.69 7.33
CA PHE A 203 11.11 7.01 7.92
C PHE A 203 10.47 7.98 6.92
N VAL A 204 10.99 8.05 5.69
CA VAL A 204 10.43 8.90 4.63
C VAL A 204 8.98 8.50 4.33
N CYS A 205 8.66 7.20 4.25
CA CYS A 205 7.29 6.73 4.08
C CYS A 205 6.36 7.25 5.18
N VAL A 206 6.75 7.06 6.45
CA VAL A 206 5.97 7.55 7.61
C VAL A 206 5.79 9.07 7.54
N VAL A 207 6.83 9.82 7.18
CA VAL A 207 6.76 11.27 7.00
C VAL A 207 5.80 11.64 5.87
N GLN A 208 5.82 10.95 4.72
CA GLN A 208 4.90 11.21 3.61
C GLN A 208 3.44 11.00 4.04
N VAL A 209 3.14 9.82 4.62
CA VAL A 209 1.78 9.51 5.07
C VAL A 209 1.32 10.51 6.14
N SER A 210 2.18 10.85 7.10
CA SER A 210 1.86 11.82 8.15
C SER A 210 1.62 13.23 7.59
N ALA A 211 2.45 13.68 6.65
CA ALA A 211 2.28 15.00 6.05
C ALA A 211 1.02 15.09 5.20
N LEU A 212 0.72 14.07 4.39
CA LEU A 212 -0.51 13.99 3.62
C LEU A 212 -1.75 13.89 4.51
N CYS A 213 -1.66 13.15 5.62
CA CYS A 213 -2.70 13.11 6.65
C CYS A 213 -2.95 14.50 7.24
N LEU A 214 -1.89 15.23 7.59
CA LEU A 214 -2.00 16.59 8.12
C LEU A 214 -2.62 17.56 7.11
N ILE A 215 -2.29 17.42 5.82
CA ILE A 215 -2.88 18.24 4.74
C ILE A 215 -4.40 18.01 4.63
N LEU A 216 -4.88 16.80 4.90
CA LEU A 216 -6.30 16.45 4.85
C LEU A 216 -7.10 16.97 6.05
N VAL A 217 -6.44 17.42 7.12
CA VAL A 217 -7.14 18.01 8.27
C VAL A 217 -7.95 19.24 7.80
N PRO A 218 -9.24 19.36 8.16
CA PRO A 218 -10.10 20.46 7.69
C PRO A 218 -9.48 21.85 7.94
N PHE A 219 -8.83 22.04 9.09
CA PHE A 219 -8.19 23.29 9.50
C PHE A 219 -6.94 23.67 8.69
N VAL A 220 -6.34 22.75 7.94
CA VAL A 220 -5.11 23.00 7.18
C VAL A 220 -5.49 23.40 5.75
N GLY A 221 -5.38 24.69 5.44
CA GLY A 221 -5.68 25.26 4.12
C GLY A 221 -4.43 25.76 3.37
N VAL A 222 -4.66 26.24 2.15
CA VAL A 222 -3.65 26.95 1.35
C VAL A 222 -3.34 28.30 2.04
N PRO A 223 -2.06 28.69 2.19
CA PRO A 223 -0.86 28.13 1.55
C PRO A 223 -0.11 27.05 2.36
N VAL A 224 -0.48 26.83 3.63
CA VAL A 224 0.24 25.92 4.54
C VAL A 224 0.28 24.48 4.02
N SER A 225 -0.87 23.97 3.54
CA SER A 225 -0.98 22.65 2.91
C SER A 225 -0.05 22.50 1.70
N SER A 226 0.08 23.55 0.88
CA SER A 226 0.96 23.57 -0.29
C SER A 226 2.44 23.52 0.12
N TYR A 227 2.84 24.25 1.17
CA TYR A 227 4.21 24.17 1.69
C TYR A 227 4.52 22.79 2.27
N LEU A 228 3.60 22.20 3.04
CA LEU A 228 3.76 20.84 3.57
C LEU A 228 3.92 19.82 2.45
N ALA A 229 3.10 19.91 1.40
CA ALA A 229 3.22 19.03 0.24
C ALA A 229 4.55 19.24 -0.50
N ALA A 230 5.04 20.48 -0.60
CA ALA A 230 6.29 20.78 -1.31
C ALA A 230 7.50 20.23 -0.56
N VAL A 231 7.53 20.40 0.77
CA VAL A 231 8.55 19.81 1.65
C VAL A 231 8.51 18.28 1.55
N SER A 232 7.31 17.69 1.57
CA SER A 232 7.12 16.24 1.44
C SER A 232 7.65 15.73 0.11
N LEU A 233 7.29 16.38 -1.00
CA LEU A 233 7.79 16.04 -2.33
C LEU A 233 9.32 16.18 -2.43
N ALA A 234 9.90 17.24 -1.87
CA ALA A 234 11.34 17.44 -1.87
C ALA A 234 12.07 16.33 -1.09
N LEU A 235 11.59 15.97 0.10
CA LEU A 235 12.16 14.88 0.90
C LEU A 235 12.07 13.54 0.17
N LEU A 236 10.93 13.25 -0.47
CA LEU A 236 10.73 12.03 -1.24
C LEU A 236 11.69 11.97 -2.44
N THR A 237 11.77 13.06 -3.19
CA THR A 237 12.65 13.20 -4.36
C THR A 237 14.11 12.98 -3.96
N MET A 238 14.56 13.58 -2.84
CA MET A 238 15.91 13.38 -2.33
C MET A 238 16.17 11.93 -1.93
N SER A 239 15.21 11.24 -1.30
CA SER A 239 15.35 9.82 -0.98
C SER A 239 15.53 8.96 -2.22
N PHE A 240 14.66 9.13 -3.22
CA PHE A 240 14.73 8.40 -4.48
C PHE A 240 15.99 8.73 -5.28
N ALA A 241 16.44 9.99 -5.31
CA ALA A 241 17.68 10.38 -5.97
C ALA A 241 18.89 9.64 -5.38
N ILE A 242 18.96 9.53 -4.05
CA ILE A 242 20.04 8.79 -3.39
C ILE A 242 19.94 7.28 -3.68
N ASP A 243 18.73 6.72 -3.72
CA ASP A 243 18.51 5.31 -4.10
C ASP A 243 18.97 5.04 -5.54
N ILE A 244 18.64 5.93 -6.49
CA ILE A 244 19.10 5.87 -7.88
C ILE A 244 20.63 5.94 -7.97
N VAL A 245 21.26 6.91 -7.30
CA VAL A 245 22.72 7.06 -7.31
C VAL A 245 23.41 5.83 -6.71
N TYR A 246 22.86 5.26 -5.64
CA TYR A 246 23.37 4.03 -5.04
C TYR A 246 23.35 2.85 -6.03
N LEU A 247 22.23 2.66 -6.74
CA LEU A 247 22.10 1.59 -7.73
C LEU A 247 23.02 1.78 -8.94
N LEU A 248 23.16 3.01 -9.43
CA LEU A 248 24.05 3.32 -10.55
C LEU A 248 25.52 3.13 -10.19
N ARG A 249 25.95 3.53 -8.98
CA ARG A 249 27.32 3.34 -8.50
C ARG A 249 27.68 1.86 -8.33
N ARG A 250 26.75 1.04 -7.87
CA ARG A 250 26.96 -0.41 -7.70
C ARG A 250 27.17 -1.14 -9.03
N ARG A 251 26.62 -0.61 -10.13
CA ARG A 251 26.82 -1.14 -11.48
C ARG A 251 28.13 -0.69 -12.12
N GLY A 252 28.62 0.52 -11.79
CA GLY A 252 29.88 1.06 -12.32
C GLY A 252 31.16 0.55 -11.63
N GLY A 253 31.03 -0.39 -10.69
CA GLY A 253 32.15 -1.04 -9.98
C GLY A 253 32.42 -2.49 -10.41
N LEU A 254 31.96 -2.89 -11.61
CA LEU A 254 32.33 -4.12 -12.32
C LEU A 254 33.31 -3.76 -13.45
#